data_AF-A0A6G4TYX9-F1
#
_entry.id   AF-A0A6G4TYX9-F1
#
_cell.length_a   1.000
_cell.length_b   1.000
_cell.length_c   1.000
_cell.angle_alpha   90.00
_cell.angle_beta   90.00
_cell.angle_gamma   90.00
#
_symmetry.space_group_name_H-M   'P 1'
#
loop_
_entity.id
_entity.type
_entity.pdbx_description
1 polymer ?
#
loop_
_entity_poly.entity_id
_entity_poly.type
_entity_poly.pdbx_seq_one_letter_code
_entity_poly.pdbx_strand_id
1 'polypeptide(L)'
;MVRYVRDVASGAPNVVPDSVGSGATARSTVRKCKVADGAVNRVLIAADKFKGSLTAVQVAERVTAGLRKAAPGVSVEALPVADGGDGTVAAAVAGGFERRELEVTGPVGAPVTAAYALRGDTAVVEMAEASGLAHLPDGVFAPLTATTYGSGELLRAALDAGARTIVFGVGGSATTDGGAGMLAALGARFLDADGEPVAPGGGPLRDLASADLSGLDPRFADVDLVLASDVDNPLTGPKGAPAVYGPQKGASEEDVATLDAALAHFAEVLAEAIGPKATELALQPGAGAAGGIGYGALVGLGARFRPGIEVMLDVLGFAPALDRADLVITGEGSLDFQTLHGKAPAGVAAAARKAGKPVVAVCGRLAIDESALHGAGIERAYALAALEPDPAKSMSQAGPLLEQAAEQLGRDYLS
;
A
#
# COMPACT_ATOMS: atom_id res chain seq x y z
N MET A 1 7.34 9.84 -45.24
CA MET A 1 6.59 10.07 -46.49
C MET A 1 6.78 8.84 -47.37
N VAL A 2 5.67 8.19 -47.76
CA VAL A 2 5.51 7.12 -48.78
C VAL A 2 6.05 5.69 -48.47
N ARG A 3 5.09 4.76 -48.34
CA ARG A 3 5.21 3.30 -48.54
C ARG A 3 5.11 2.96 -50.04
N TYR A 4 5.70 1.83 -50.47
CA TYR A 4 5.17 0.73 -51.32
C TYR A 4 6.31 0.13 -52.20
N VAL A 5 6.75 -1.13 -51.99
CA VAL A 5 6.21 -2.44 -52.46
C VAL A 5 6.92 -2.97 -53.71
N ARG A 6 7.50 -4.17 -53.63
CA ARG A 6 7.06 -5.45 -54.25
C ARG A 6 8.24 -6.44 -54.24
N ASP A 7 7.99 -7.66 -53.77
CA ASP A 7 8.43 -8.82 -54.56
C ASP A 7 7.49 -10.01 -54.31
N VAL A 8 7.23 -10.73 -55.39
CA VAL A 8 6.24 -11.80 -55.54
C VAL A 8 7.00 -13.00 -56.10
N ALA A 9 6.80 -14.21 -55.56
CA ALA A 9 6.31 -15.35 -56.34
C ALA A 9 6.52 -16.73 -55.68
N SER A 10 5.59 -17.61 -56.07
CA SER A 10 5.56 -19.08 -55.98
C SER A 10 5.07 -19.65 -54.63
N GLY A 11 4.09 -20.56 -54.56
CA GLY A 11 3.30 -21.26 -55.58
C GLY A 11 2.28 -22.16 -54.85
N ALA A 12 1.09 -22.25 -55.43
CA ALA A 12 -0.17 -22.89 -55.02
C ALA A 12 -0.11 -24.44 -54.83
N PRO A 13 -1.24 -25.17 -54.65
CA PRO A 13 -2.46 -24.96 -53.83
C PRO A 13 -2.86 -26.23 -53.00
N ASN A 14 -3.99 -26.12 -52.29
CA ASN A 14 -5.16 -27.01 -52.39
C ASN A 14 -5.56 -27.94 -51.20
N VAL A 15 -6.86 -27.82 -50.89
CA VAL A 15 -7.82 -28.80 -50.32
C VAL A 15 -7.92 -28.98 -48.80
N VAL A 16 -9.11 -28.57 -48.31
CA VAL A 16 -9.72 -28.83 -47.00
C VAL A 16 -10.30 -30.25 -46.97
N PRO A 17 -10.30 -30.93 -45.81
CA PRO A 17 -11.46 -31.73 -45.46
C PRO A 17 -12.05 -31.35 -44.09
N ASP A 18 -13.35 -31.13 -44.09
CA ASP A 18 -14.20 -31.20 -42.92
C ASP A 18 -14.10 -32.59 -42.27
N SER A 19 -13.98 -32.63 -40.96
CA SER A 19 -14.42 -33.79 -40.19
C SER A 19 -14.98 -33.35 -38.85
N VAL A 20 -16.26 -33.70 -38.67
CA VAL A 20 -17.05 -33.57 -37.46
C VAL A 20 -16.64 -34.69 -36.50
N GLY A 21 -16.40 -34.36 -35.22
CA GLY A 21 -16.00 -35.33 -34.20
C GLY A 21 -16.28 -34.86 -32.77
N SER A 22 -17.54 -35.00 -32.35
CA SER A 22 -17.99 -35.54 -31.05
C SER A 22 -17.03 -35.48 -29.84
N GLY A 23 -17.41 -34.66 -28.85
CA GLY A 23 -17.58 -35.07 -27.44
C GLY A 23 -16.39 -35.63 -26.66
N ALA A 24 -15.78 -34.80 -25.81
CA ALA A 24 -15.26 -35.22 -24.51
C ALA A 24 -15.13 -34.00 -23.58
N THR A 25 -16.00 -33.93 -22.58
CA THR A 25 -15.85 -33.01 -21.45
C THR A 25 -14.60 -33.42 -20.66
N ALA A 26 -13.53 -32.65 -20.77
CA ALA A 26 -12.34 -32.81 -19.96
C ALA A 26 -12.68 -32.46 -18.51
N ARG A 27 -12.97 -33.48 -17.69
CA ARG A 27 -12.97 -33.34 -16.24
C ARG A 27 -11.53 -33.06 -15.81
N SER A 28 -11.30 -31.81 -15.40
CA SER A 28 -10.12 -31.41 -14.63
C SER A 28 -9.98 -32.36 -13.44
N THR A 29 -8.95 -33.21 -13.48
CA THR A 29 -8.61 -34.12 -12.39
C THR A 29 -7.70 -33.33 -11.45
N VAL A 30 -8.29 -32.85 -10.36
CA VAL A 30 -7.60 -32.22 -9.24
C VAL A 30 -6.51 -33.18 -8.74
N ARG A 31 -5.24 -32.85 -8.97
CA ARG A 31 -4.13 -33.50 -8.26
C ARG A 31 -4.13 -32.97 -6.83
N LYS A 32 -4.56 -33.78 -5.87
CA LYS A 32 -4.27 -33.57 -4.45
C LYS A 32 -2.75 -33.49 -4.28
N CYS A 33 -2.21 -32.28 -4.11
CA CYS A 33 -0.82 -32.12 -3.71
C CYS A 33 -0.75 -32.53 -2.24
N LYS A 34 0.04 -33.58 -1.95
CA LYS A 34 0.24 -34.07 -0.58
C LYS A 34 1.04 -33.04 0.20
N VAL A 35 0.36 -32.28 1.05
CA VAL A 35 0.98 -31.75 2.28
C VAL A 35 1.56 -32.96 3.02
N ALA A 36 2.81 -32.88 3.47
CA ALA A 36 3.52 -34.01 4.09
C ALA A 36 2.80 -34.47 5.37
N ASP A 37 2.03 -35.56 5.29
CA ASP A 37 1.48 -36.50 6.32
C ASP A 37 1.16 -36.02 7.76
N GLY A 38 1.15 -34.72 8.03
CA GLY A 38 0.77 -34.10 9.29
C GLY A 38 -0.54 -33.34 9.12
N ALA A 39 -1.47 -33.54 10.05
CA ALA A 39 -2.71 -32.76 10.08
C ALA A 39 -2.38 -31.27 10.26
N VAL A 40 -2.83 -30.43 9.33
CA VAL A 40 -2.72 -28.97 9.44
C VAL A 40 -3.59 -28.55 10.62
N ASN A 41 -2.96 -28.16 11.73
CA ASN A 41 -3.67 -27.83 12.97
C ASN A 41 -3.51 -26.36 13.33
N ARG A 42 -2.49 -25.67 12.79
CA ARG A 42 -2.19 -24.26 13.05
C ARG A 42 -2.23 -23.46 11.77
N VAL A 43 -3.17 -22.53 11.69
CA VAL A 43 -3.32 -21.61 10.55
C VAL A 43 -2.91 -20.21 10.98
N LEU A 44 -2.02 -19.59 10.20
CA LEU A 44 -1.72 -18.17 10.32
C LEU A 44 -2.48 -17.39 9.25
N ILE A 45 -3.34 -16.47 9.66
CA ILE A 45 -4.03 -15.56 8.75
C ILE A 45 -3.26 -14.24 8.74
N ALA A 46 -2.68 -13.90 7.59
CA ALA A 46 -2.03 -12.62 7.32
C ALA A 46 -2.58 -12.03 6.02
N ALA A 47 -3.72 -11.38 6.12
CA ALA A 47 -4.46 -10.81 5.00
C ALA A 47 -4.65 -9.30 5.18
N ASP A 48 -4.74 -8.60 4.06
CA ASP A 48 -5.07 -7.19 3.96
C ASP A 48 -6.60 -7.00 3.85
N LYS A 49 -7.04 -5.75 3.97
CA LYS A 49 -8.42 -5.33 3.84
C LYS A 49 -8.99 -5.63 2.45
N PHE A 50 -10.31 -5.78 2.41
CA PHE A 50 -11.06 -5.77 1.15
C PHE A 50 -11.54 -4.34 0.94
N LYS A 51 -10.79 -3.55 0.16
CA LYS A 51 -10.99 -2.11 -0.03
C LYS A 51 -12.46 -1.77 -0.30
N GLY A 52 -13.02 -0.86 0.51
CA GLY A 52 -14.42 -0.43 0.42
C GLY A 52 -15.45 -1.44 0.94
N SER A 53 -15.02 -2.50 1.64
CA SER A 53 -15.91 -3.56 2.12
C SER A 53 -15.58 -4.08 3.52
N LEU A 54 -14.41 -4.70 3.73
CA LEU A 54 -13.99 -5.28 5.02
C LEU A 54 -12.62 -4.74 5.42
N THR A 55 -12.44 -4.43 6.71
CA THR A 55 -11.12 -4.16 7.28
C THR A 55 -10.29 -5.45 7.37
N ALA A 56 -8.96 -5.33 7.49
CA ALA A 56 -8.09 -6.51 7.63
C ALA A 56 -8.44 -7.37 8.87
N VAL A 57 -8.86 -6.72 9.97
CA VAL A 57 -9.38 -7.41 11.17
C VAL A 57 -10.64 -8.19 10.85
N GLN A 58 -11.61 -7.57 10.17
CA GLN A 58 -12.85 -8.25 9.76
C GLN A 58 -12.58 -9.42 8.81
N VAL A 59 -11.62 -9.28 7.87
CA VAL A 59 -11.18 -10.39 7.01
C VAL A 59 -10.70 -11.55 7.86
N ALA A 60 -9.81 -11.31 8.83
CA ALA A 60 -9.29 -12.35 9.71
C ALA A 60 -10.40 -13.03 10.55
N GLU A 61 -11.35 -12.26 11.08
CA GLU A 61 -12.50 -12.79 11.82
C GLU A 61 -13.39 -13.69 10.95
N ARG A 62 -13.73 -13.24 9.74
CA ARG A 62 -14.61 -14.00 8.82
C ARG A 62 -13.93 -15.27 8.31
N VAL A 63 -12.64 -15.20 7.99
CA VAL A 63 -11.87 -16.39 7.62
C VAL A 63 -11.83 -17.37 8.79
N THR A 64 -11.51 -16.91 10.00
CA THR A 64 -11.50 -17.74 11.22
C THR A 64 -12.84 -18.43 11.44
N ALA A 65 -13.95 -17.71 11.28
CA ALA A 65 -15.30 -18.26 11.43
C ALA A 65 -15.59 -19.36 10.39
N GLY A 66 -15.20 -19.15 9.12
CA GLY A 66 -15.34 -20.16 8.07
C GLY A 66 -14.50 -21.41 8.32
N LEU A 67 -13.22 -21.24 8.68
CA LEU A 67 -12.33 -22.37 8.99
C LEU A 67 -12.87 -23.24 10.12
N ARG A 68 -13.41 -22.63 11.19
CA ARG A 68 -13.96 -23.36 12.34
C ARG A 68 -15.26 -24.11 12.03
N LYS A 69 -16.01 -23.73 10.99
CA LYS A 69 -17.16 -24.52 10.50
C LYS A 69 -16.69 -25.84 9.87
N ALA A 70 -15.58 -25.83 9.15
CA ALA A 70 -15.00 -27.02 8.52
C ALA A 70 -14.20 -27.88 9.50
N ALA A 71 -13.40 -27.25 10.37
CA ALA A 71 -12.52 -27.91 11.34
C ALA A 71 -12.60 -27.22 12.72
N PRO A 72 -13.52 -27.61 13.61
CA PRO A 72 -13.74 -26.93 14.89
C PRO A 72 -12.53 -26.86 15.83
N GLY A 73 -11.58 -27.79 15.68
CA GLY A 73 -10.36 -27.87 16.50
C GLY A 73 -9.17 -27.07 15.97
N VAL A 74 -9.29 -26.38 14.84
CA VAL A 74 -8.18 -25.64 14.23
C VAL A 74 -7.72 -24.49 15.13
N SER A 75 -6.41 -24.42 15.37
CA SER A 75 -5.76 -23.29 16.02
C SER A 75 -5.51 -22.21 14.98
N VAL A 76 -6.03 -21.01 15.21
CA VAL A 76 -5.90 -19.87 14.28
C VAL A 76 -5.21 -18.74 15.01
N GLU A 77 -4.12 -18.28 14.42
CA GLU A 77 -3.45 -17.04 14.76
C GLU A 77 -3.71 -16.03 13.64
N ALA A 78 -4.04 -14.78 13.98
CA ALA A 78 -4.32 -13.74 13.01
C ALA A 78 -3.36 -12.57 13.21
N LEU A 79 -2.71 -12.17 12.13
CA LEU A 79 -1.90 -10.97 12.02
C LEU A 79 -2.43 -10.16 10.82
N PRO A 80 -3.47 -9.33 11.01
CA PRO A 80 -3.93 -8.41 9.98
C PRO A 80 -2.74 -7.58 9.47
N VAL A 81 -2.52 -7.56 8.15
CA VAL A 81 -1.40 -6.83 7.54
C VAL A 81 -1.91 -5.64 6.74
N ALA A 82 -0.99 -4.74 6.42
CA ALA A 82 -1.18 -3.63 5.49
C ALA A 82 0.11 -3.45 4.67
N ASP A 83 0.04 -2.66 3.60
CA ASP A 83 1.11 -2.42 2.65
C ASP A 83 1.78 -1.04 2.82
N GLY A 84 1.66 -0.42 4.00
CA GLY A 84 2.12 0.94 4.26
C GLY A 84 1.14 2.03 3.82
N GLY A 85 0.02 1.65 3.19
CA GLY A 85 -1.10 2.54 2.89
C GLY A 85 -2.11 2.66 4.02
N ASP A 86 -3.35 2.97 3.65
CA ASP A 86 -4.47 3.16 4.57
C ASP A 86 -4.70 1.94 5.49
N GLY A 87 -4.91 2.15 6.79
CA GLY A 87 -5.17 1.07 7.75
C GLY A 87 -3.92 0.36 8.30
N THR A 88 -2.74 0.89 8.02
CA THR A 88 -1.46 0.44 8.59
C THR A 88 -1.43 0.61 10.11
N VAL A 89 -1.95 1.72 10.63
CA VAL A 89 -2.09 1.92 12.09
C VAL A 89 -3.06 0.89 12.69
N ALA A 90 -4.18 0.63 12.03
CA ALA A 90 -5.16 -0.36 12.50
C ALA A 90 -4.58 -1.78 12.54
N ALA A 91 -3.78 -2.16 11.53
CA ALA A 91 -3.05 -3.42 11.50
C ALA A 91 -2.05 -3.53 12.67
N ALA A 92 -1.27 -2.46 12.94
CA ALA A 92 -0.35 -2.42 14.08
C ALA A 92 -1.09 -2.58 15.42
N VAL A 93 -2.20 -1.89 15.61
CA VAL A 93 -3.03 -2.00 16.83
C VAL A 93 -3.56 -3.43 17.01
N ALA A 94 -4.03 -4.06 15.93
CA ALA A 94 -4.43 -5.47 15.96
C ALA A 94 -3.26 -6.42 16.30
N GLY A 95 -2.03 -6.03 15.94
CA GLY A 95 -0.77 -6.68 16.33
C GLY A 95 -0.27 -6.35 17.74
N GLY A 96 -1.09 -5.70 18.58
CA GLY A 96 -0.79 -5.42 19.99
C GLY A 96 -0.04 -4.12 20.24
N PHE A 97 -0.04 -3.18 19.29
CA PHE A 97 0.42 -1.81 19.54
C PHE A 97 -0.67 -1.01 20.27
N GLU A 98 -0.25 -0.07 21.11
CA GLU A 98 -1.16 0.87 21.76
C GLU A 98 -1.55 1.98 20.78
N ARG A 99 -2.86 2.21 20.58
CA ARG A 99 -3.35 3.35 19.78
C ARG A 99 -3.23 4.63 20.59
N ARG A 100 -2.60 5.66 20.01
CA ARG A 100 -2.48 7.01 20.58
C ARG A 100 -3.18 8.00 19.67
N GLU A 101 -4.14 8.73 20.22
CA GLU A 101 -4.97 9.69 19.47
C GLU A 101 -4.65 11.12 19.90
N LEU A 102 -4.72 12.03 18.93
CA LEU A 102 -4.51 13.46 19.13
C LEU A 102 -5.20 14.27 18.03
N GLU A 103 -5.51 15.52 18.34
CA GLU A 103 -5.99 16.47 17.34
C GLU A 103 -4.79 17.07 16.59
N VAL A 104 -4.86 17.06 15.26
CA VAL A 104 -3.82 17.60 14.36
C VAL A 104 -4.47 18.39 13.23
N THR A 105 -3.65 19.12 12.49
CA THR A 105 -4.08 19.89 11.31
C THR A 105 -4.48 18.95 10.17
N GLY A 106 -5.74 18.97 9.77
CA GLY A 106 -6.23 18.22 8.62
C GLY A 106 -5.74 18.76 7.28
N PRO A 107 -6.04 18.06 6.16
CA PRO A 107 -5.48 18.41 4.85
C PRO A 107 -5.89 19.79 4.35
N VAL A 108 -7.03 20.34 4.81
CA VAL A 108 -7.52 21.69 4.46
C VAL A 108 -7.41 22.70 5.61
N GLY A 109 -6.57 22.40 6.61
CA GLY A 109 -6.29 23.27 7.76
C GLY A 109 -7.26 23.13 8.93
N ALA A 110 -8.47 22.59 8.72
CA ALA A 110 -9.39 22.27 9.81
C ALA A 110 -8.82 21.12 10.67
N PRO A 111 -8.93 21.16 12.02
CA PRO A 111 -8.44 20.09 12.87
C PRO A 111 -9.15 18.76 12.63
N VAL A 112 -8.41 17.66 12.72
CA VAL A 112 -8.91 16.28 12.64
C VAL A 112 -8.36 15.46 13.80
N THR A 113 -9.14 14.50 14.29
CA THR A 113 -8.62 13.48 15.21
C THR A 113 -7.87 12.43 14.41
N ALA A 114 -6.58 12.30 14.68
CA ALA A 114 -5.69 11.34 14.04
C ALA A 114 -5.08 10.41 15.09
N ALA A 115 -4.56 9.26 14.64
CA ALA A 115 -3.87 8.34 15.52
C ALA A 115 -2.56 7.80 14.94
N TYR A 116 -1.71 7.33 15.84
CA TYR A 116 -0.58 6.46 15.53
C TYR A 116 -0.58 5.28 16.51
N ALA A 117 0.21 4.24 16.20
CA ALA A 117 0.36 3.08 17.07
C ALA A 117 1.77 3.05 17.69
N LEU A 118 1.90 2.66 18.96
CA LEU A 118 3.18 2.60 19.67
C LEU A 118 3.35 1.26 20.42
N ARG A 119 4.53 0.65 20.32
CA ARG A 119 4.91 -0.50 21.14
C ARG A 119 6.39 -0.42 21.49
N GLY A 120 6.69 -0.24 22.78
CA GLY A 120 8.05 0.05 23.22
C GLY A 120 8.52 1.37 22.63
N ASP A 121 9.62 1.35 21.90
CA ASP A 121 10.20 2.50 21.18
C ASP A 121 9.91 2.49 19.67
N THR A 122 9.03 1.61 19.19
CA THR A 122 8.63 1.55 17.79
C THR A 122 7.24 2.17 17.60
N ALA A 123 7.16 3.22 16.79
CA ALA A 123 5.91 3.83 16.37
C ALA A 123 5.56 3.45 14.92
N VAL A 124 4.27 3.25 14.67
CA VAL A 124 3.69 3.14 13.32
C VAL A 124 2.81 4.36 13.12
N VAL A 125 3.23 5.22 12.20
CA VAL A 125 2.56 6.48 11.85
C VAL A 125 2.08 6.36 10.42
N GLU A 126 0.85 6.76 10.16
CA GLU A 126 0.26 6.73 8.81
C GLU A 126 -0.17 8.14 8.42
N MET A 127 0.33 8.63 7.29
CA MET A 127 0.06 10.01 6.87
C MET A 127 -1.44 10.26 6.62
N ALA A 128 -2.19 9.23 6.22
CA ALA A 128 -3.61 9.34 5.92
C ALA A 128 -4.46 9.67 7.14
N GLU A 129 -4.02 9.30 8.36
CA GLU A 129 -4.70 9.62 9.61
C GLU A 129 -4.79 11.13 9.83
N ALA A 130 -3.87 11.93 9.27
CA ALA A 130 -3.91 13.40 9.34
C ALA A 130 -4.22 14.08 8.00
N SER A 131 -3.65 13.57 6.91
CA SER A 131 -3.57 14.25 5.61
C SER A 131 -4.17 13.39 4.47
N GLY A 132 -5.04 12.44 4.82
CA GLY A 132 -5.68 11.52 3.89
C GLY A 132 -6.93 12.06 3.19
N LEU A 133 -7.27 11.45 2.06
CA LEU A 133 -8.50 11.75 1.29
C LEU A 133 -9.78 11.54 2.09
N ALA A 134 -9.78 10.63 3.08
CA ALA A 134 -10.95 10.32 3.90
C ALA A 134 -11.40 11.49 4.80
N HIS A 135 -10.54 12.49 5.02
CA HIS A 135 -10.88 13.71 5.76
C HIS A 135 -11.57 14.77 4.89
N LEU A 136 -11.62 14.56 3.58
CA LEU A 136 -12.33 15.47 2.68
C LEU A 136 -13.77 14.99 2.50
N PRO A 137 -14.74 15.93 2.45
CA PRO A 137 -16.10 15.58 2.04
C PRO A 137 -16.12 14.97 0.64
N ASP A 138 -17.06 14.07 0.38
CA ASP A 138 -17.20 13.42 -0.93
C ASP A 138 -17.30 14.44 -2.08
N GLY A 139 -16.43 14.28 -3.08
CA GLY A 139 -16.37 15.16 -4.25
C GLY A 139 -15.73 16.53 -4.00
N VAL A 140 -15.26 16.80 -2.78
CA VAL A 140 -14.52 18.02 -2.44
C VAL A 140 -13.03 17.70 -2.43
N PHE A 141 -12.27 18.44 -3.23
CA PHE A 141 -10.83 18.27 -3.37
C PHE A 141 -10.09 19.60 -3.24
N ALA A 142 -8.84 19.54 -2.83
CA ALA A 142 -7.97 20.70 -2.66
C ALA A 142 -6.56 20.43 -3.23
N PRO A 143 -6.45 20.06 -4.53
CA PRO A 143 -5.21 19.51 -5.10
C PRO A 143 -4.01 20.46 -4.99
N LEU A 144 -4.25 21.78 -5.04
CA LEU A 144 -3.20 22.81 -4.95
C LEU A 144 -2.89 23.25 -3.52
N THR A 145 -3.84 23.15 -2.60
CA THR A 145 -3.76 23.79 -1.27
C THR A 145 -3.71 22.80 -0.10
N ALA A 146 -3.96 21.51 -0.35
CA ALA A 146 -3.95 20.51 0.70
C ALA A 146 -2.55 20.33 1.30
N THR A 147 -2.46 20.28 2.63
CA THR A 147 -1.20 20.31 3.38
C THR A 147 -0.91 19.03 4.16
N THR A 148 0.36 18.67 4.25
CA THR A 148 0.87 17.56 5.07
C THR A 148 1.22 17.95 6.51
N TYR A 149 0.88 19.16 6.95
CA TYR A 149 1.27 19.68 8.27
C TYR A 149 0.92 18.74 9.43
N GLY A 150 -0.31 18.22 9.49
CA GLY A 150 -0.72 17.29 10.55
C GLY A 150 0.05 15.96 10.54
N SER A 151 0.58 15.53 9.39
CA SER A 151 1.48 14.36 9.35
C SER A 151 2.79 14.63 10.10
N GLY A 152 3.32 15.85 10.02
CA GLY A 152 4.48 16.27 10.83
C GLY A 152 4.13 16.35 12.32
N GLU A 153 2.91 16.76 12.67
CA GLU A 153 2.44 16.76 14.07
C GLU A 153 2.35 15.34 14.65
N LEU A 154 1.89 14.36 13.86
CA LEU A 154 1.89 12.94 14.26
C LEU A 154 3.32 12.41 14.47
N LEU A 155 4.24 12.73 13.57
CA LEU A 155 5.65 12.33 13.72
C LEU A 155 6.26 12.94 14.99
N ARG A 156 6.02 14.23 15.24
CA ARG A 156 6.45 14.90 16.48
C ARG A 156 5.87 14.22 17.72
N ALA A 157 4.59 13.88 17.71
CA ALA A 157 3.95 13.19 18.83
C ALA A 157 4.55 11.79 19.08
N ALA A 158 4.91 11.05 18.03
CA ALA A 158 5.60 9.78 18.16
C ALA A 158 7.00 9.95 18.79
N LEU A 159 7.74 10.99 18.38
CA LEU A 159 9.03 11.34 18.99
C LEU A 159 8.89 11.74 20.47
N ASP A 160 7.85 12.52 20.80
CA ASP A 160 7.55 12.94 22.18
C ASP A 160 7.18 11.75 23.07
N ALA A 161 6.58 10.72 22.50
CA ALA A 161 6.31 9.45 23.17
C ALA A 161 7.55 8.55 23.30
N GLY A 162 8.72 8.99 22.82
CA GLY A 162 10.00 8.28 22.96
C GLY A 162 10.30 7.28 21.87
N ALA A 163 9.63 7.37 20.71
CA ALA A 163 9.93 6.49 19.58
C ALA A 163 11.38 6.68 19.08
N ARG A 164 12.08 5.56 18.89
CA ARG A 164 13.42 5.47 18.28
C ARG A 164 13.38 4.84 16.89
N THR A 165 12.32 4.10 16.59
CA THR A 165 12.02 3.60 15.26
C THR A 165 10.63 4.09 14.87
N ILE A 166 10.51 4.71 13.71
CA ILE A 166 9.23 5.17 13.18
C ILE A 166 9.03 4.52 11.82
N VAL A 167 7.96 3.74 11.70
CA VAL A 167 7.45 3.27 10.42
C VAL A 167 6.44 4.28 9.95
N PHE A 168 6.79 5.01 8.89
CA PHE A 168 5.95 6.03 8.30
C PHE A 168 5.29 5.50 7.02
N GLY A 169 4.04 5.07 7.16
CA GLY A 169 3.20 4.61 6.07
C GLY A 169 2.68 5.79 5.23
N VAL A 170 2.95 5.75 3.93
CA VAL A 170 2.56 6.80 2.99
C VAL A 170 1.67 6.25 1.87
N GLY A 171 0.37 6.43 2.05
CA GLY A 171 -0.66 6.10 1.07
C GLY A 171 -1.96 6.85 1.37
N GLY A 172 -2.91 6.87 0.42
CA GLY A 172 -4.22 7.49 0.65
C GLY A 172 -4.23 9.03 0.81
N SER A 173 -3.15 9.72 0.44
CA SER A 173 -2.96 11.17 0.63
C SER A 173 -3.97 12.03 -0.14
N ALA A 174 -4.45 13.11 0.48
CA ALA A 174 -5.16 14.21 -0.17
C ALA A 174 -4.23 15.25 -0.81
N THR A 175 -2.93 15.21 -0.49
CA THR A 175 -1.97 16.31 -0.66
C THR A 175 -1.02 16.07 -1.83
N THR A 176 -0.49 17.15 -2.42
CA THR A 176 0.64 17.12 -3.37
C THR A 176 1.58 18.29 -3.10
N ASP A 177 2.09 18.38 -1.86
CA ASP A 177 2.89 19.50 -1.36
C ASP A 177 4.38 19.15 -1.16
N GLY A 178 4.85 18.02 -1.68
CA GLY A 178 6.27 17.63 -1.55
C GLY A 178 6.69 17.29 -0.11
N GLY A 179 5.75 17.19 0.83
CA GLY A 179 6.05 17.10 2.26
C GLY A 179 6.46 18.44 2.90
N ALA A 180 6.29 19.57 2.21
CA ALA A 180 6.62 20.88 2.76
C ALA A 180 5.84 21.19 4.04
N GLY A 181 4.54 20.85 4.09
CA GLY A 181 3.73 21.01 5.31
C GLY A 181 4.28 20.18 6.48
N MET A 182 4.59 18.91 6.24
CA MET A 182 5.19 18.00 7.22
C MET A 182 6.51 18.54 7.76
N LEU A 183 7.42 18.97 6.87
CA LEU A 183 8.71 19.52 7.27
C LEU A 183 8.56 20.83 8.04
N ALA A 184 7.61 21.69 7.67
CA ALA A 184 7.32 22.93 8.39
C ALA A 184 6.81 22.67 9.81
N ALA A 185 5.92 21.70 10.01
CA ALA A 185 5.45 21.28 11.34
C ALA A 185 6.59 20.75 12.23
N LEU A 186 7.67 20.26 11.61
CA LEU A 186 8.86 19.73 12.26
C LEU A 186 9.99 20.76 12.40
N GLY A 187 9.78 22.01 11.97
CA GLY A 187 10.69 23.14 12.22
C GLY A 187 11.43 23.68 11.00
N ALA A 188 11.21 23.15 9.79
CA ALA A 188 11.71 23.77 8.57
C ALA A 188 10.98 25.08 8.26
N ARG A 189 11.64 25.99 7.54
CA ARG A 189 11.06 27.24 7.06
C ARG A 189 11.14 27.30 5.54
N PHE A 190 10.03 27.64 4.91
CA PHE A 190 9.89 27.80 3.47
C PHE A 190 9.38 29.20 3.21
N LEU A 191 10.23 30.06 2.65
CA LEU A 191 9.99 31.50 2.56
C LEU A 191 9.92 31.95 1.10
N ASP A 192 9.03 32.89 0.82
CA ASP A 192 8.94 33.58 -0.46
C ASP A 192 10.02 34.66 -0.62
N ALA A 193 9.96 35.43 -1.72
CA ALA A 193 10.93 36.46 -2.03
C ALA A 193 10.89 37.67 -1.07
N ASP A 194 9.78 37.87 -0.36
CA ASP A 194 9.61 38.93 0.64
C ASP A 194 10.08 38.45 2.03
N GLY A 195 10.43 37.17 2.17
CA GLY A 195 10.88 36.56 3.42
C GLY A 195 9.73 36.05 4.30
N GLU A 196 8.51 36.00 3.76
CA GLU A 196 7.32 35.52 4.46
C GLU A 196 7.10 34.01 4.22
N PRO A 197 6.46 33.29 5.14
CA PRO A 197 6.15 31.88 4.94
C PRO A 197 5.25 31.64 3.72
N VAL A 198 5.64 30.70 2.87
CA VAL A 198 4.81 30.25 1.74
C VAL A 198 3.51 29.63 2.25
N ALA A 199 2.40 29.94 1.58
CA ALA A 199 1.09 29.39 1.95
C ALA A 199 1.05 27.85 1.86
N PRO A 200 0.20 27.15 2.64
CA PRO A 200 0.14 25.69 2.60
C PRO A 200 -0.28 25.12 1.24
N GLY A 201 0.27 23.93 0.92
CA GLY A 201 -0.05 23.16 -0.28
C GLY A 201 1.04 23.20 -1.35
N GLY A 202 0.84 22.43 -2.43
CA GLY A 202 1.82 22.31 -3.51
C GLY A 202 1.83 23.46 -4.51
N GLY A 203 0.67 24.09 -4.76
CA GLY A 203 0.56 25.21 -5.70
C GLY A 203 1.41 26.41 -5.30
N PRO A 204 1.35 26.87 -4.04
CA PRO A 204 2.18 27.97 -3.55
C PRO A 204 3.70 27.72 -3.60
N LEU A 205 4.16 26.47 -3.70
CA LEU A 205 5.60 26.18 -3.78
C LEU A 205 6.29 26.79 -5.00
N ARG A 206 5.55 27.16 -6.05
CA ARG A 206 6.09 27.93 -7.19
C ARG A 206 6.67 29.30 -6.77
N ASP A 207 6.19 29.85 -5.65
CA ASP A 207 6.55 31.17 -5.15
C ASP A 207 7.68 31.07 -4.09
N LEU A 208 8.20 29.87 -3.82
CA LEU A 208 9.27 29.60 -2.87
C LEU A 208 10.59 30.26 -3.31
N ALA A 209 11.21 31.07 -2.46
CA ALA A 209 12.52 31.67 -2.77
C ALA A 209 13.66 31.06 -1.96
N SER A 210 13.39 30.57 -0.75
CA SER A 210 14.41 29.95 0.10
C SER A 210 13.84 28.90 1.04
N ALA A 211 14.68 27.92 1.39
CA ALA A 211 14.38 26.89 2.38
C ALA A 211 15.46 26.86 3.47
N ASP A 212 15.05 26.71 4.73
CA ASP A 212 15.94 26.53 5.87
C ASP A 212 15.48 25.32 6.69
N LEU A 213 16.31 24.27 6.68
CA LEU A 213 16.06 23.01 7.37
C LEU A 213 16.81 22.91 8.71
N SER A 214 17.57 23.94 9.10
CA SER A 214 18.37 23.92 10.34
C SER A 214 17.52 23.86 11.61
N GLY A 215 16.25 24.24 11.52
CA GLY A 215 15.27 24.16 12.60
C GLY A 215 14.56 22.82 12.73
N LEU A 216 14.83 21.84 11.86
CA LEU A 216 14.22 20.51 11.95
C LEU A 216 14.52 19.85 13.30
N ASP A 217 13.54 19.13 13.84
CA ASP A 217 13.65 18.43 15.11
C ASP A 217 14.92 17.54 15.14
N PRO A 218 15.90 17.83 16.02
CA PRO A 218 17.20 17.18 15.98
C PRO A 218 17.12 15.69 16.31
N ARG A 219 16.02 15.20 16.90
CA ARG A 219 15.84 13.78 17.21
C ARG A 219 15.83 12.90 15.95
N PHE A 220 15.49 13.43 14.78
CA PHE A 220 15.53 12.66 13.53
C PHE A 220 16.95 12.23 13.13
N ALA A 221 18.00 12.83 13.68
CA ALA A 221 19.37 12.37 13.44
C ALA A 221 19.64 10.98 14.06
N ASP A 222 18.93 10.61 15.12
CA ASP A 222 19.14 9.37 15.88
C ASP A 222 18.00 8.34 15.71
N VAL A 223 16.91 8.73 15.05
CA VAL A 223 15.72 7.88 14.85
C VAL A 223 15.85 7.08 13.56
N ASP A 224 15.56 5.78 13.63
CA ASP A 224 15.38 4.96 12.44
C ASP A 224 14.00 5.23 11.83
N LEU A 225 13.96 6.19 10.89
CA LEU A 225 12.74 6.51 10.15
C LEU A 225 12.66 5.68 8.86
N VAL A 226 11.68 4.78 8.82
CA VAL A 226 11.41 3.92 7.67
C VAL A 226 10.22 4.48 6.90
N LEU A 227 10.45 4.90 5.65
CA LEU A 227 9.39 5.25 4.72
C LEU A 227 8.82 3.97 4.11
N ALA A 228 7.63 3.57 4.57
CA ALA A 228 6.94 2.36 4.10
C ALA A 228 6.00 2.71 2.95
N SER A 229 6.33 2.25 1.74
CA SER A 229 5.53 2.48 0.54
C SER A 229 5.83 1.46 -0.54
N ASP A 230 4.84 1.17 -1.38
CA ASP A 230 4.97 0.31 -2.56
C ASP A 230 5.05 1.12 -3.87
N VAL A 231 5.29 2.43 -3.76
CA VAL A 231 5.39 3.37 -4.88
C VAL A 231 6.85 3.62 -5.22
N ASP A 232 7.25 3.36 -6.47
CA ASP A 232 8.60 3.62 -6.99
C ASP A 232 8.70 4.91 -7.81
N ASN A 233 7.59 5.63 -7.97
CA ASN A 233 7.52 6.85 -8.75
C ASN A 233 8.47 7.96 -8.23
N PRO A 234 9.15 8.70 -9.13
CA PRO A 234 9.93 9.88 -8.77
C PRO A 234 9.02 11.04 -8.33
N LEU A 235 9.62 12.13 -7.83
CA LEU A 235 8.88 13.32 -7.42
C LEU A 235 8.09 13.97 -8.58
N THR A 236 8.75 14.17 -9.73
CA THR A 236 8.22 14.94 -10.87
C THR A 236 8.32 14.20 -12.21
N GLY A 237 7.74 14.79 -13.26
CA GLY A 237 7.76 14.33 -14.63
C GLY A 237 6.59 13.42 -15.02
N PRO A 238 6.62 12.77 -16.20
CA PRO A 238 5.50 11.98 -16.71
C PRO A 238 5.09 10.78 -15.85
N LYS A 239 6.01 10.32 -14.98
CA LYS A 239 5.78 9.29 -13.98
C LYS A 239 5.80 9.85 -12.55
N GLY A 240 5.86 11.17 -12.39
CA GLY A 240 5.96 11.84 -11.10
C GLY A 240 4.66 11.85 -10.31
N ALA A 241 4.73 12.35 -9.08
CA ALA A 241 3.59 12.37 -8.17
C ALA A 241 2.37 13.11 -8.73
N PRO A 242 2.50 14.31 -9.33
CA PRO A 242 1.35 15.03 -9.89
C PRO A 242 0.71 14.30 -11.07
N ALA A 243 1.51 13.84 -12.02
CA ALA A 243 1.00 13.18 -13.24
C ALA A 243 0.26 11.87 -12.94
N VAL A 244 0.78 11.06 -12.01
CA VAL A 244 0.24 9.73 -11.73
C VAL A 244 -0.88 9.77 -10.71
N TYR A 245 -0.74 10.60 -9.66
CA TYR A 245 -1.64 10.57 -8.50
C TYR A 245 -2.45 11.86 -8.30
N GLY A 246 -2.15 12.95 -9.02
CA GLY A 246 -2.92 14.18 -8.97
C GLY A 246 -4.40 14.00 -9.38
N PRO A 247 -4.72 13.31 -10.49
CA PRO A 247 -6.11 13.21 -10.96
C PRO A 247 -7.08 12.57 -9.95
N GLN A 248 -6.64 11.52 -9.23
CA GLN A 248 -7.47 10.90 -8.18
C GLN A 248 -7.66 11.79 -6.94
N LYS A 249 -6.88 12.87 -6.80
CA LYS A 249 -6.99 13.90 -5.77
C LYS A 249 -7.71 15.16 -6.29
N GLY A 250 -8.36 15.07 -7.46
CA GLY A 250 -9.12 16.16 -8.07
C GLY A 250 -8.30 17.17 -8.87
N ALA A 251 -7.02 16.90 -9.17
CA ALA A 251 -6.21 17.78 -10.01
C ALA A 251 -6.65 17.70 -11.49
N SER A 252 -6.93 18.85 -12.10
CA SER A 252 -7.06 18.99 -13.55
C SER A 252 -5.71 18.86 -14.26
N GLU A 253 -5.68 18.80 -15.59
CA GLU A 253 -4.43 18.79 -16.36
C GLU A 253 -3.58 20.05 -16.09
N GLU A 254 -4.21 21.20 -15.89
CA GLU A 254 -3.54 22.47 -15.54
C GLU A 254 -2.98 22.43 -14.11
N ASP A 255 -3.73 21.86 -13.16
CA ASP A 255 -3.25 21.66 -11.80
C ASP A 255 -2.05 20.72 -11.77
N VAL A 256 -2.09 19.64 -12.55
CA VAL A 256 -0.97 18.69 -12.68
C VAL A 256 0.27 19.39 -13.19
N ALA A 257 0.17 20.19 -14.26
CA ALA A 257 1.29 20.94 -14.80
C ALA A 257 1.85 21.96 -13.77
N THR A 258 0.95 22.63 -13.05
CA THR A 258 1.32 23.60 -11.99
C THR A 258 2.06 22.90 -10.85
N LEU A 259 1.54 21.78 -10.35
CA LEU A 259 2.12 21.01 -9.27
C LEU A 259 3.47 20.41 -9.66
N ASP A 260 3.60 19.89 -10.89
CA ASP A 260 4.87 19.33 -11.37
C ASP A 260 5.98 20.38 -11.45
N ALA A 261 5.66 21.56 -11.98
CA ALA A 261 6.58 22.69 -12.01
C ALA A 261 6.94 23.18 -10.60
N ALA A 262 5.95 23.29 -9.71
CA ALA A 262 6.16 23.74 -8.34
C ALA A 262 7.01 22.76 -7.53
N LEU A 263 6.82 21.45 -7.71
CA LEU A 263 7.65 20.43 -7.06
C LEU A 263 9.08 20.35 -7.64
N ALA A 264 9.25 20.61 -8.94
CA ALA A 264 10.57 20.72 -9.55
C ALA A 264 11.34 21.90 -8.95
N HIS A 265 10.69 23.06 -8.88
CA HIS A 265 11.23 24.26 -8.24
C HIS A 265 11.54 24.04 -6.75
N PHE A 266 10.66 23.36 -6.02
CA PHE A 266 10.88 22.97 -4.63
C PHE A 266 12.16 22.14 -4.44
N ALA A 267 12.38 21.14 -5.30
CA ALA A 267 13.58 20.31 -5.26
C ALA A 267 14.85 21.10 -5.61
N GLU A 268 14.77 22.08 -6.52
CA GLU A 268 15.87 22.99 -6.87
C GLU A 268 16.25 23.87 -5.67
N VAL A 269 15.28 24.53 -5.03
CA VAL A 269 15.53 25.36 -3.84
C VAL A 269 16.12 24.54 -2.69
N LEU A 270 15.66 23.31 -2.48
CA LEU A 270 16.26 22.42 -1.49
C LEU A 270 17.70 22.02 -1.85
N ALA A 271 17.99 21.80 -3.13
CA ALA A 271 19.35 21.50 -3.58
C ALA A 271 20.31 22.67 -3.34
N GLU A 272 19.84 23.90 -3.47
CA GLU A 272 20.61 25.09 -3.09
C GLU A 272 20.85 25.17 -1.57
N ALA A 273 19.83 24.84 -0.77
CA ALA A 273 19.90 24.94 0.68
C ALA A 273 20.76 23.86 1.35
N ILE A 274 20.64 22.60 0.92
CA ILE A 274 21.28 21.44 1.58
C ILE A 274 22.19 20.61 0.67
N GLY A 275 22.36 21.03 -0.58
CA GLY A 275 23.30 20.44 -1.54
C GLY A 275 22.67 19.47 -2.57
N PRO A 276 23.48 19.01 -3.54
CA PRO A 276 23.00 18.30 -4.74
C PRO A 276 22.32 16.96 -4.46
N LYS A 277 22.52 16.38 -3.27
CA LYS A 277 21.83 15.17 -2.83
C LYS A 277 20.31 15.32 -2.83
N ALA A 278 19.80 16.54 -2.62
CA ALA A 278 18.36 16.81 -2.70
C ALA A 278 17.79 16.51 -4.10
N THR A 279 18.54 16.79 -5.17
CA THR A 279 18.13 16.46 -6.55
C THR A 279 18.16 14.94 -6.80
N GLU A 280 19.18 14.25 -6.28
CA GLU A 280 19.29 12.79 -6.41
C GLU A 280 18.13 12.08 -5.71
N LEU A 281 17.74 12.54 -4.52
CA LEU A 281 16.64 11.98 -3.74
C LEU A 281 15.28 12.17 -4.42
N ALA A 282 15.09 13.22 -5.23
CA ALA A 282 13.85 13.43 -5.99
C ALA A 282 13.59 12.35 -7.05
N LEU A 283 14.63 11.60 -7.44
CA LEU A 283 14.58 10.50 -8.41
C LEU A 283 14.53 9.12 -7.76
N GLN A 284 14.67 9.03 -6.43
CA GLN A 284 14.71 7.74 -5.74
C GLN A 284 13.32 7.10 -5.65
N PRO A 285 13.25 5.76 -5.53
CA PRO A 285 12.01 5.06 -5.19
C PRO A 285 11.35 5.65 -3.95
N GLY A 286 10.03 5.85 -4.01
CA GLY A 286 9.24 6.45 -2.94
C GLY A 286 9.26 7.98 -2.92
N ALA A 287 10.09 8.67 -3.71
CA ALA A 287 10.12 10.13 -3.71
C ALA A 287 8.77 10.75 -4.08
N GLY A 288 8.08 10.20 -5.08
CA GLY A 288 6.74 10.63 -5.49
C GLY A 288 5.60 10.08 -4.63
N ALA A 289 5.88 9.24 -3.63
CA ALA A 289 4.85 8.64 -2.80
C ALA A 289 4.03 9.72 -2.10
N ALA A 290 2.71 9.51 -2.07
CA ALA A 290 1.74 10.38 -1.40
C ALA A 290 1.92 11.89 -1.69
N GLY A 291 2.11 12.23 -2.97
CA GLY A 291 2.21 13.64 -3.40
C GLY A 291 3.55 14.30 -3.09
N GLY A 292 4.61 13.51 -2.95
CA GLY A 292 5.95 13.99 -2.67
C GLY A 292 6.30 14.04 -1.19
N ILE A 293 5.41 13.63 -0.27
CA ILE A 293 5.77 13.52 1.15
C ILE A 293 6.90 12.51 1.37
N GLY A 294 7.00 11.48 0.51
CA GLY A 294 8.13 10.56 0.50
C GLY A 294 9.44 11.29 0.24
N TYR A 295 9.49 12.18 -0.77
CA TYR A 295 10.65 13.05 -1.00
C TYR A 295 10.98 13.89 0.24
N GLY A 296 9.99 14.57 0.83
CA GLY A 296 10.17 15.33 2.07
C GLY A 296 10.78 14.50 3.22
N ALA A 297 10.32 13.25 3.40
CA ALA A 297 10.85 12.35 4.41
C ALA A 297 12.29 11.90 4.09
N LEU A 298 12.60 11.60 2.83
CA LEU A 298 13.95 11.22 2.39
C LEU A 298 14.95 12.39 2.55
N VAL A 299 14.56 13.59 2.10
CA VAL A 299 15.45 14.76 2.00
C VAL A 299 15.60 15.51 3.31
N GLY A 300 14.49 15.67 4.05
CA GLY A 300 14.47 16.45 5.29
C GLY A 300 14.68 15.61 6.54
N LEU A 301 14.12 14.40 6.58
CA LEU A 301 14.11 13.58 7.80
C LEU A 301 15.09 12.39 7.75
N GLY A 302 15.83 12.23 6.64
CA GLY A 302 16.78 11.14 6.47
C GLY A 302 16.15 9.75 6.42
N ALA A 303 14.87 9.67 6.04
CA ALA A 303 14.15 8.39 5.98
C ALA A 303 14.81 7.42 5.02
N ARG A 304 14.69 6.12 5.30
CA ARG A 304 15.05 5.05 4.37
C ARG A 304 13.80 4.40 3.79
N PHE A 305 13.74 4.33 2.47
CA PHE A 305 12.66 3.64 1.77
C PHE A 305 12.73 2.13 1.98
N ARG A 306 11.58 1.50 2.26
CA ARG A 306 11.39 0.05 2.23
C ARG A 306 9.98 -0.28 1.70
N PRO A 307 9.81 -1.43 1.01
CA PRO A 307 8.49 -1.95 0.65
C PRO A 307 7.60 -2.08 1.89
N GLY A 308 6.36 -1.60 1.80
CA GLY A 308 5.52 -1.41 2.98
C GLY A 308 5.17 -2.74 3.65
N ILE A 309 4.82 -3.76 2.86
CA ILE A 309 4.52 -5.09 3.40
C ILE A 309 5.71 -5.68 4.18
N GLU A 310 6.93 -5.58 3.68
CA GLU A 310 8.10 -6.15 4.36
C GLU A 310 8.28 -5.52 5.75
N VAL A 311 8.14 -4.20 5.82
CA VAL A 311 8.22 -3.47 7.09
C VAL A 311 7.11 -3.92 8.03
N MET A 312 5.88 -4.06 7.53
CA MET A 312 4.75 -4.49 8.36
C MET A 312 4.90 -5.92 8.87
N LEU A 313 5.44 -6.85 8.08
CA LEU A 313 5.71 -8.21 8.54
C LEU A 313 6.77 -8.24 9.66
N ASP A 314 7.81 -7.42 9.55
CA ASP A 314 8.84 -7.29 10.60
C ASP A 314 8.22 -6.75 11.90
N VAL A 315 7.47 -5.65 11.79
CA VAL A 315 6.88 -4.91 12.93
C VAL A 315 5.81 -5.73 13.63
N LEU A 316 5.00 -6.49 12.89
CA LEU A 316 3.94 -7.32 13.46
C LEU A 316 4.46 -8.63 14.07
N GLY A 317 5.75 -8.96 13.92
CA GLY A 317 6.30 -10.22 14.42
C GLY A 317 5.83 -11.42 13.60
N PHE A 318 5.73 -11.26 12.28
CA PHE A 318 5.24 -12.31 11.38
C PHE A 318 6.13 -13.55 11.38
N ALA A 319 7.45 -13.41 11.38
CA ALA A 319 8.37 -14.55 11.33
C ALA A 319 8.20 -15.53 12.51
N PRO A 320 8.18 -15.08 13.79
CA PRO A 320 7.84 -15.95 14.91
C PRO A 320 6.49 -16.66 14.80
N ALA A 321 5.46 -15.99 14.25
CA ALA A 321 4.14 -16.59 14.04
C ALA A 321 4.16 -17.64 12.92
N LEU A 322 4.87 -17.34 11.84
CA LEU A 322 5.06 -18.22 10.69
C LEU A 322 5.74 -19.54 11.07
N ASP A 323 6.73 -19.50 11.97
CA ASP A 323 7.43 -20.70 12.44
C ASP A 323 6.47 -21.72 13.06
N ARG A 324 5.44 -21.23 13.76
CA ARG A 324 4.41 -22.05 14.42
C ARG A 324 3.29 -22.52 13.50
N ALA A 325 3.18 -21.97 12.30
CA ALA A 325 2.07 -22.23 11.38
C ALA A 325 2.32 -23.48 10.52
N ASP A 326 1.27 -24.23 10.22
CA ASP A 326 1.27 -25.33 9.26
C ASP A 326 0.77 -24.86 7.88
N LEU A 327 -0.09 -23.82 7.86
CA LEU A 327 -0.67 -23.21 6.68
C LEU A 327 -0.77 -21.69 6.86
N VAL A 328 -0.47 -20.93 5.82
CA VAL A 328 -0.67 -19.47 5.78
C VAL A 328 -1.82 -19.12 4.86
N ILE A 329 -2.74 -18.28 5.35
CA ILE A 329 -3.81 -17.69 4.56
C ILE A 329 -3.54 -16.21 4.42
N THR A 330 -3.44 -15.73 3.17
CA THR A 330 -3.38 -14.31 2.86
C THR A 330 -4.60 -13.86 2.06
N GLY A 331 -4.66 -12.59 1.69
CA GLY A 331 -5.78 -12.08 0.89
C GLY A 331 -5.83 -10.58 0.78
N GLU A 332 -6.58 -10.11 -0.21
CA GLU A 332 -6.96 -8.71 -0.39
C GLU A 332 -8.23 -8.61 -1.27
N GLY A 333 -8.76 -7.40 -1.45
CA GLY A 333 -9.98 -7.20 -2.25
C GLY A 333 -9.86 -7.62 -3.72
N SER A 334 -8.71 -7.41 -4.36
CA SER A 334 -8.45 -7.74 -5.77
C SER A 334 -7.06 -8.35 -5.89
N LEU A 335 -6.97 -9.64 -6.20
CA LEU A 335 -5.71 -10.28 -6.58
C LEU A 335 -5.49 -10.06 -8.07
N ASP A 336 -4.73 -9.03 -8.42
CA ASP A 336 -4.43 -8.64 -9.79
C ASP A 336 -2.92 -8.55 -10.04
N PHE A 337 -2.50 -8.12 -11.24
CA PHE A 337 -1.07 -8.00 -11.53
C PHE A 337 -0.35 -7.00 -10.61
N GLN A 338 -1.02 -5.99 -10.05
CA GLN A 338 -0.37 -5.07 -9.11
C GLN A 338 -0.06 -5.76 -7.79
N THR A 339 -0.90 -6.71 -7.36
CA THR A 339 -0.64 -7.55 -6.18
C THR A 339 0.73 -8.22 -6.27
N LEU A 340 1.08 -8.72 -7.45
CA LEU A 340 2.33 -9.45 -7.69
C LEU A 340 3.57 -8.56 -7.54
N HIS A 341 3.41 -7.23 -7.57
CA HIS A 341 4.49 -6.26 -7.52
C HIS A 341 4.68 -5.64 -6.13
N GLY A 342 4.62 -6.47 -5.07
CA GLY A 342 5.07 -6.07 -3.73
C GLY A 342 3.98 -5.73 -2.73
N LYS A 343 2.70 -5.97 -3.05
CA LYS A 343 1.59 -5.78 -2.09
C LYS A 343 1.54 -6.88 -1.02
N ALA A 344 0.65 -6.68 -0.05
CA ALA A 344 0.47 -7.55 1.10
C ALA A 344 0.43 -9.07 0.79
N PRO A 345 -0.41 -9.58 -0.14
CA PRO A 345 -0.43 -11.02 -0.44
C PRO A 345 0.88 -11.57 -0.99
N ALA A 346 1.57 -10.82 -1.86
CA ALA A 346 2.84 -11.25 -2.44
C ALA A 346 3.96 -11.26 -1.39
N GLY A 347 4.03 -10.25 -0.51
CA GLY A 347 5.01 -10.20 0.58
C GLY A 347 4.82 -11.33 1.58
N VAL A 348 3.57 -11.61 2.00
CA VAL A 348 3.24 -12.74 2.87
C VAL A 348 3.61 -14.07 2.21
N ALA A 349 3.26 -14.25 0.93
CA ALA A 349 3.57 -15.47 0.19
C ALA A 349 5.09 -15.68 0.04
N ALA A 350 5.85 -14.63 -0.26
CA ALA A 350 7.30 -14.68 -0.38
C ALA A 350 7.97 -15.08 0.95
N ALA A 351 7.54 -14.47 2.06
CA ALA A 351 8.05 -14.79 3.39
C ALA A 351 7.72 -16.23 3.81
N ALA A 352 6.48 -16.67 3.60
CA ALA A 352 6.04 -18.03 3.90
C ALA A 352 6.77 -19.08 3.04
N ARG A 353 6.95 -18.82 1.75
CA ARG A 353 7.70 -19.69 0.84
C ARG A 353 9.16 -19.84 1.26
N LYS A 354 9.81 -18.77 1.71
CA LYS A 354 11.19 -18.83 2.24
C LYS A 354 11.29 -19.75 3.46
N ALA A 355 10.23 -19.86 4.26
CA ALA A 355 10.13 -20.78 5.39
C ALA A 355 9.57 -22.18 5.01
N GLY A 356 9.30 -22.43 3.72
CA GLY A 356 8.74 -23.70 3.25
C GLY A 356 7.29 -23.96 3.70
N LYS A 357 6.53 -22.91 4.04
CA LYS A 357 5.13 -23.02 4.47
C LYS A 357 4.18 -22.89 3.28
N PRO A 358 3.13 -23.72 3.16
CA PRO A 358 2.13 -23.60 2.10
C PRO A 358 1.29 -22.33 2.30
N VAL A 359 0.89 -21.71 1.19
CA VAL A 359 0.15 -20.45 1.17
C VAL A 359 -1.08 -20.58 0.29
N VAL A 360 -2.22 -20.15 0.82
CA VAL A 360 -3.48 -19.99 0.07
C VAL A 360 -3.99 -18.57 0.25
N ALA A 361 -4.84 -18.13 -0.68
CA ALA A 361 -5.41 -16.79 -0.63
C ALA A 361 -6.94 -16.80 -0.61
N VAL A 362 -7.53 -15.83 0.08
CA VAL A 362 -8.93 -15.42 -0.07
C VAL A 362 -8.97 -14.05 -0.72
N CYS A 363 -9.91 -13.79 -1.63
CA CYS A 363 -9.96 -12.47 -2.28
C CYS A 363 -11.35 -12.07 -2.73
N GLY A 364 -11.61 -10.77 -2.86
CA GLY A 364 -12.86 -10.29 -3.45
C GLY A 364 -13.00 -10.76 -4.90
N ARG A 365 -11.96 -10.50 -5.71
CA ARG A 365 -11.86 -10.95 -7.10
C ARG A 365 -10.45 -11.46 -7.42
N LEU A 366 -10.37 -12.49 -8.24
CA LEU A 366 -9.13 -12.98 -8.85
C LEU A 366 -9.07 -12.52 -10.31
N ALA A 367 -8.04 -11.74 -10.66
CA ALA A 367 -7.83 -11.18 -11.99
C ALA A 367 -6.49 -11.62 -12.63
N ILE A 368 -5.87 -12.66 -12.08
CA ILE A 368 -4.66 -13.32 -12.58
C ILE A 368 -4.95 -14.79 -12.84
N ASP A 369 -4.19 -15.41 -13.75
CA ASP A 369 -4.30 -16.84 -14.03
C ASP A 369 -3.59 -17.71 -12.98
N GLU A 370 -3.81 -19.03 -13.06
CA GLU A 370 -3.19 -19.99 -12.14
C GLU A 370 -1.66 -19.97 -12.21
N SER A 371 -1.07 -19.69 -13.38
CA SER A 371 0.39 -19.66 -13.54
C SER A 371 1.00 -18.49 -12.77
N ALA A 372 0.40 -17.31 -12.87
CA ALA A 372 0.81 -16.11 -12.15
C ALA A 372 0.61 -16.27 -10.63
N LEU A 373 -0.50 -16.90 -10.22
CA LEU A 373 -0.78 -17.19 -8.81
C LEU A 373 0.28 -18.12 -8.19
N HIS A 374 0.59 -19.23 -8.84
CA HIS A 374 1.65 -20.14 -8.39
C HIS A 374 3.03 -19.49 -8.46
N GLY A 375 3.27 -18.62 -9.46
CA GLY A 375 4.48 -17.81 -9.57
C GLY A 375 4.72 -16.94 -8.33
N ALA A 376 3.65 -16.39 -7.75
CA ALA A 376 3.68 -15.63 -6.50
C ALA A 376 3.90 -16.51 -5.25
N GLY A 377 3.91 -17.84 -5.39
CA GLY A 377 3.99 -18.77 -4.27
C GLY A 377 2.66 -19.02 -3.56
N ILE A 378 1.53 -18.70 -4.19
CA ILE A 378 0.18 -18.99 -3.69
C ILE A 378 -0.35 -20.23 -4.41
N GLU A 379 -0.70 -21.27 -3.66
CA GLU A 379 -1.18 -22.55 -4.23
C GLU A 379 -2.59 -22.46 -4.80
N ARG A 380 -3.46 -21.70 -4.13
CA ARG A 380 -4.86 -21.58 -4.52
C ARG A 380 -5.47 -20.29 -3.99
N ALA A 381 -6.39 -19.72 -4.75
CA ALA A 381 -7.17 -18.55 -4.35
C ALA A 381 -8.67 -18.88 -4.32
N TYR A 382 -9.36 -18.41 -3.29
CA TYR A 382 -10.81 -18.53 -3.12
C TYR A 382 -11.42 -17.13 -3.29
N ALA A 383 -12.00 -16.89 -4.47
CA ALA A 383 -12.57 -15.60 -4.84
C ALA A 383 -14.06 -15.50 -4.46
N LEU A 384 -14.46 -14.41 -3.81
CA LEU A 384 -15.87 -14.12 -3.50
C LEU A 384 -16.69 -13.95 -4.78
N ALA A 385 -16.09 -13.37 -5.83
CA ALA A 385 -16.70 -13.22 -7.15
C ALA A 385 -17.10 -14.56 -7.82
N ALA A 386 -16.54 -15.69 -7.37
CA ALA A 386 -16.97 -17.01 -7.83
C ALA A 386 -18.27 -17.49 -7.16
N LEU A 387 -18.60 -16.94 -5.98
CA LEU A 387 -19.83 -17.21 -5.23
C LEU A 387 -20.93 -16.21 -5.60
N GLU A 388 -20.57 -14.93 -5.77
CA GLU A 388 -21.47 -13.84 -6.19
C GLU A 388 -20.79 -12.99 -7.28
N PRO A 389 -21.13 -13.21 -8.57
CA PRO A 389 -20.51 -12.49 -9.68
C PRO A 389 -20.85 -11.00 -9.77
N ASP A 390 -21.92 -10.52 -9.13
CA ASP A 390 -22.28 -9.10 -9.09
C ASP A 390 -21.35 -8.34 -8.12
N PRO A 391 -20.50 -7.40 -8.60
CA PRO A 391 -19.54 -6.72 -7.73
C PRO A 391 -20.19 -5.94 -6.59
N ALA A 392 -21.35 -5.31 -6.80
CA ALA A 392 -22.00 -4.51 -5.77
C ALA A 392 -22.55 -5.39 -4.65
N LYS A 393 -23.11 -6.56 -5.01
CA LYS A 393 -23.55 -7.55 -4.02
C LYS A 393 -22.38 -8.23 -3.34
N SER A 394 -21.34 -8.60 -4.10
CA SER A 394 -20.13 -9.19 -3.53
C SER A 394 -19.47 -8.27 -2.50
N MET A 395 -19.42 -6.96 -2.74
CA MET A 395 -18.86 -5.99 -1.79
C MET A 395 -19.77 -5.78 -0.57
N SER A 396 -21.07 -5.64 -0.76
CA SER A 396 -22.02 -5.41 0.35
C SER A 396 -22.25 -6.66 1.21
N GLN A 397 -22.04 -7.86 0.66
CA GLN A 397 -22.18 -9.15 1.36
C GLN A 397 -20.83 -9.86 1.57
N ALA A 398 -19.71 -9.13 1.51
CA ALA A 398 -18.39 -9.75 1.54
C ALA A 398 -18.14 -10.59 2.80
N GLY A 399 -18.67 -10.18 3.96
CA GLY A 399 -18.49 -10.93 5.22
C GLY A 399 -19.03 -12.37 5.13
N PRO A 400 -20.35 -12.57 4.90
CA PRO A 400 -20.93 -13.90 4.70
C PRO A 400 -20.30 -14.71 3.56
N LEU A 401 -19.97 -14.07 2.43
CA LEU A 401 -19.33 -14.75 1.30
C LEU A 401 -17.91 -15.23 1.65
N LEU A 402 -17.14 -14.42 2.37
CA LEU A 402 -15.81 -14.77 2.84
C LEU A 402 -15.83 -15.92 3.84
N GLU A 403 -16.82 -15.97 4.74
CA GLU A 403 -17.02 -17.12 5.63
C GLU A 403 -17.27 -18.41 4.84
N GLN A 404 -18.10 -18.37 3.79
CA GLN A 404 -18.38 -19.53 2.93
C GLN A 404 -17.13 -19.97 2.15
N ALA A 405 -16.39 -19.02 1.60
CA ALA A 405 -15.13 -19.28 0.90
C ALA A 405 -14.09 -19.93 1.84
N ALA A 406 -13.96 -19.42 3.08
CA ALA A 406 -13.06 -19.96 4.08
C ALA A 406 -13.49 -21.34 4.62
N GLU A 407 -14.79 -21.62 4.69
CA GLU A 407 -15.29 -22.97 4.99
C GLU A 407 -14.88 -23.98 3.91
N GLN A 408 -14.99 -23.59 2.63
CA GLN A 408 -14.53 -24.43 1.53
C GLN A 408 -13.01 -24.65 1.56
N LEU A 409 -12.24 -23.60 1.85
CA LEU A 409 -10.79 -23.68 2.07
C LEU A 409 -10.46 -24.67 3.20
N GLY A 410 -11.18 -24.57 4.33
CA GLY A 410 -11.02 -25.48 5.46
C GLY A 410 -11.25 -26.94 5.08
N ARG A 411 -12.26 -27.25 4.26
CA ARG A 411 -12.52 -28.61 3.74
C ARG A 411 -11.43 -29.13 2.78
N ASP A 412 -10.72 -28.23 2.11
CA ASP A 412 -9.70 -28.64 1.14
C ASP A 412 -8.35 -28.92 1.83
N TYR A 413 -8.07 -28.27 2.97
CA TYR A 413 -6.74 -28.25 3.61
C TYR A 413 -6.68 -28.75 5.07
N LEU A 414 -7.79 -28.73 5.82
CA LEU A 414 -7.80 -29.03 7.27
C LEU A 414 -8.52 -30.34 7.64
N SER A 415 -9.15 -31.00 6.66
CA SER A 415 -9.99 -32.20 6.88
C SER A 415 -9.47 -33.47 6.24
#